data_AF-A0A397SZ74-F1
#
_entry.id   AF-A0A397SZ74-F1
#
_cell.length_a   1.000
_cell.length_b   1.000
_cell.length_c   1.000
_cell.angle_alpha   90.00
_cell.angle_beta   90.00
_cell.angle_gamma   90.00
#
_symmetry.space_group_name_H-M   'P 1'
#
loop_
_entity.id
_entity.type
_entity.pdbx_description
1 polymer ?
#
loop_
_entity_poly.entity_id
_entity_poly.type
_entity_poly.pdbx_seq_one_letter_code
_entity_poly.pdbx_strand_id
1 'polypeptide(L)' 'VWTNDIYKSTLHRVIHRGENYRVSVPFFYEPNFDAKIEPLKPCLQIDPVKHHEPVVYGEHLLKKVSTNFEIIEL' A
#
# COMPACT_ATOMS: atom_id res chain seq x y z
N VAL A 1 -6.86 2.62 -4.55
CA VAL A 1 -8.10 2.71 -3.73
C VAL A 1 -8.45 4.15 -3.35
N TRP A 2 -7.93 4.75 -2.27
CA TRP A 2 -8.34 6.09 -1.79
C TRP A 2 -8.38 7.16 -2.90
N THR A 3 -7.34 7.23 -3.71
CA THR A 3 -7.21 8.26 -4.75
C THR A 3 -7.89 7.88 -6.06
N ASN A 4 -8.63 6.77 -6.11
CA ASN A 4 -9.20 6.23 -7.34
C ASN A 4 -8.20 6.19 -8.51
N ASP A 5 -6.96 5.75 -8.23
CA ASP A 5 -5.85 5.68 -9.18
C ASP A 5 -5.28 7.01 -9.72
N ILE A 6 -5.70 8.15 -9.17
CA ILE A 6 -5.07 9.45 -9.48
C ILE A 6 -3.60 9.45 -9.05
N TYR A 7 -3.30 8.95 -7.84
CA TYR A 7 -1.92 8.75 -7.39
C TYR A 7 -1.49 7.30 -7.64
N LYS A 8 -0.35 7.13 -8.31
CA LYS A 8 0.21 5.82 -8.65
C LYS A 8 1.19 5.35 -7.58
N SER A 9 0.97 4.15 -7.05
CA SER A 9 1.96 3.45 -6.23
C SER A 9 3.08 2.94 -7.14
N THR A 10 4.23 3.62 -7.12
CA THR A 10 5.30 3.39 -8.11
C THR A 10 6.19 2.24 -7.66
N LEU A 11 6.37 1.24 -8.53
CA LEU A 11 7.29 0.13 -8.29
C LEU A 11 8.74 0.65 -8.25
N HIS A 12 9.47 0.29 -7.20
CA HIS A 12 10.85 0.71 -7.00
C HIS A 12 11.71 -0.46 -6.49
N ARG A 13 13.01 -0.43 -6.83
CA ARG A 13 14.00 -1.41 -6.37
C ARG A 13 15.32 -0.73 -6.06
N VAL A 14 16.09 -1.30 -5.15
CA VAL A 14 17.47 -0.89 -4.86
C VAL A 14 18.42 -1.85 -5.56
N ILE A 15 19.38 -1.30 -6.31
CA ILE A 15 20.54 -2.05 -6.84
C ILE A 15 21.79 -1.42 -6.22
N HIS A 16 22.39 -2.11 -5.26
CA HIS A 16 23.66 -1.69 -4.66
C HIS A 16 24.84 -2.12 -5.54
N ARG A 17 25.72 -1.19 -5.92
CA ARG A 17 26.89 -1.43 -6.80
C ARG A 17 28.23 -1.01 -6.19
N GLY A 18 28.23 -0.55 -4.94
CA GLY A 18 29.45 -0.09 -4.26
C GLY A 18 30.13 -1.21 -3.48
N GLU A 19 31.40 -1.00 -3.14
CA GLU A 19 32.18 -1.93 -2.32
C GLU A 19 31.91 -1.78 -0.80
N ASN A 20 31.30 -0.66 -0.39
CA ASN A 20 30.97 -0.36 1.00
C ASN A 20 29.52 -0.73 1.37
N TYR A 21 29.20 -0.76 2.67
CA TYR A 21 27.84 -0.98 3.15
C TYR A 21 26.86 0.11 2.71
N ARG A 22 25.62 -0.29 2.42
CA ARG A 22 24.48 0.60 2.23
C ARG A 22 23.45 0.33 3.32
N VAL A 23 23.16 1.34 4.14
CA VAL A 23 22.15 1.26 5.20
C VAL A 23 20.97 2.14 4.83
N SER A 24 19.74 1.65 5.03
CA SER A 24 18.51 2.43 4.86
C SER A 24 17.48 2.01 5.91
N VAL A 25 16.74 2.97 6.44
CA VAL A 25 15.70 2.74 7.45
C VAL A 25 14.38 3.31 6.91
N PRO A 26 13.56 2.51 6.21
CA PRO A 26 12.28 2.99 5.70
C PRO A 26 11.26 3.09 6.83
N PHE A 27 10.46 4.16 6.80
CA PHE A 27 9.26 4.32 7.62
C PHE A 27 8.03 4.24 6.71
N PHE A 28 7.07 3.39 7.07
CA PHE A 28 5.82 3.23 6.34
C PHE A 28 4.69 3.88 7.16
N TYR A 29 4.04 4.88 6.57
CA TYR A 29 2.86 5.52 7.17
C TYR A 29 1.61 4.87 6.60
N GLU A 30 0.82 4.27 7.47
CA GLU A 30 -0.28 3.39 7.09
C GLU A 30 -1.58 3.76 7.83
N PRO A 31 -2.75 3.38 7.30
CA PRO A 31 -4.02 3.51 7.99
C PRO A 31 -4.11 2.66 9.27
N ASN A 32 -5.13 2.93 10.10
CA ASN A 32 -5.50 2.00 11.18
C ASN A 32 -5.85 0.62 10.60
N PHE A 33 -5.59 -0.43 11.37
CA PHE A 33 -5.72 -1.81 10.90
C PHE A 33 -7.16 -2.17 10.48
N ASP A 34 -8.16 -1.65 11.18
CA ASP A 34 -9.58 -1.84 10.93
C ASP A 34 -10.19 -0.80 9.96
N ALA A 35 -9.38 0.12 9.43
CA ALA A 35 -9.87 1.19 8.58
C ALA A 35 -10.49 0.65 7.28
N LYS A 36 -11.73 1.06 7.00
CA LYS A 36 -12.37 0.88 5.70
C LYS A 36 -11.82 1.93 4.71
N ILE A 37 -11.18 1.46 3.65
CA ILE A 37 -10.55 2.25 2.60
C ILE A 37 -11.41 2.18 1.34
N GLU A 38 -11.91 3.32 0.88
CA GLU A 38 -12.69 3.44 -0.35
C GLU A 38 -12.33 4.74 -1.10
N PRO A 39 -12.58 4.84 -2.42
CA PRO A 39 -12.33 6.07 -3.16
C PRO A 39 -12.91 7.32 -2.47
N LEU A 40 -12.07 8.33 -2.25
CA LEU A 40 -12.47 9.57 -1.59
C LEU A 40 -13.38 10.38 -2.52
N LYS A 41 -14.39 11.06 -1.95
CA LYS A 41 -15.34 11.89 -2.71
C LYS A 41 -14.65 12.88 -3.68
N PRO A 42 -13.60 13.63 -3.27
CA PRO A 42 -12.91 14.54 -4.20
C PRO A 42 -12.24 13.81 -5.37
N CYS A 43 -11.78 12.57 -5.17
CA CYS A 43 -11.16 11.79 -6.23
C CYS A 43 -12.21 11.28 -7.23
N LEU A 44 -13.41 10.93 -6.76
CA LEU A 44 -14.53 10.57 -7.63
C LEU A 44 -15.11 11.76 -8.42
N GLN A 45 -14.86 13.00 -7.97
CA GLN A 45 -15.20 14.19 -8.75
C GLN A 45 -14.24 14.42 -9.92
N ILE A 46 -12.99 13.97 -9.78
CA ILE A 46 -11.97 14.06 -10.83
C ILE A 46 -12.10 12.89 -11.82
N ASP A 47 -12.33 11.68 -11.29
CA ASP A 47 -12.60 10.47 -12.07
C ASP A 47 -13.88 9.79 -11.55
N PRO A 48 -15.04 10.00 -12.22
CA PRO A 48 -16.32 9.45 -11.79
C PRO A 48 -16.42 7.93 -11.86
N VAL A 49 -15.53 7.25 -12.58
CA VAL A 49 -15.55 5.79 -12.69
C VAL A 49 -14.90 5.18 -11.46
N LYS A 50 -15.66 4.41 -10.69
CA LYS A 50 -15.13 3.69 -9.52
C LYS A 50 -14.27 2.51 -9.98
N HIS A 51 -12.96 2.57 -9.77
CA HIS A 51 -12.01 1.51 -10.18
C HIS A 51 -11.76 0.45 -9.10
N HIS A 52 -12.10 0.76 -7.84
CA HIS A 52 -11.80 -0.08 -6.69
C HIS A 52 -13.01 -0.26 -5.80
N GLU A 53 -13.29 -1.50 -5.39
CA GLU A 53 -14.20 -1.77 -4.29
C GLU A 53 -13.57 -1.40 -2.94
N PRO A 54 -14.39 -1.05 -1.93
CA PRO A 54 -13.90 -0.82 -0.58
C PRO A 54 -13.16 -2.03 -0.01
N VAL A 55 -12.11 -1.78 0.77
CA VAL A 55 -11.32 -2.82 1.44
C VAL A 55 -11.09 -2.46 2.90
N VAL A 56 -10.94 -3.45 3.79
CA VAL A 56 -10.38 -3.23 5.13
C VAL A 56 -8.86 -3.26 5.03
N TYR A 57 -8.18 -2.25 5.59
CA TYR A 57 -6.74 -2.09 5.41
C TYR A 57 -5.93 -3.28 5.95
N GLY A 58 -6.26 -3.78 7.14
CA GLY A 58 -5.58 -4.92 7.77
C GLY A 58 -5.63 -6.18 6.91
N GLU A 59 -6.80 -6.50 6.34
CA GLU A 59 -6.96 -7.63 5.42
C GLU A 59 -6.11 -7.45 4.15
N HIS A 60 -6.10 -6.23 3.58
CA HIS A 60 -5.28 -5.90 2.43
C HIS A 60 -3.77 -6.05 2.73
N LEU A 61 -3.34 -5.59 3.90
CA LEU A 61 -1.96 -5.70 4.36
C LEU A 61 -1.55 -7.16 4.57
N LEU A 62 -2.34 -7.95 5.31
CA LEU A 62 -2.05 -9.35 5.56
C LEU A 62 -1.96 -10.14 4.24
N LYS A 63 -2.87 -9.88 3.29
CA LYS A 63 -2.83 -10.51 1.95
C LYS A 63 -1.54 -10.20 1.18
N LYS A 64 -0.96 -9.01 1.35
CA LYS A 64 0.32 -8.63 0.73
C LYS A 64 1.53 -9.22 1.45
N VAL A 65 1.52 -9.21 2.79
CA VAL A 65 2.62 -9.71 3.60
C VAL A 65 2.74 -11.23 3.46
N SER A 66 1.61 -11.95 3.41
CA SER A 66 1.57 -13.41 3.30
C SER A 66 2.15 -13.96 2.00
N THR A 67 2.33 -13.14 0.95
CA THR A 67 3.01 -13.58 -0.27
C THR A 67 4.52 -13.74 -0.09
N ASN A 68 5.08 -13.19 0.98
CA ASN A 68 6.52 -13.20 1.26
C ASN A 68 6.88 -13.85 2.60
N PHE A 69 5.96 -13.82 3.57
CA PHE A 69 6.21 -14.25 4.94
C PHE A 69 5.08 -15.16 5.44
N GLU A 70 5.42 -16.09 6.33
CA GLU A 70 4.43 -16.88 7.05
C GLU A 70 3.77 -16.03 8.14
N ILE A 71 2.44 -16.05 8.20
CA ILE A 71 1.68 -15.39 9.27
C ILE A 71 1.46 -16.44 10.36
N ILE A 72 2.01 -16.19 11.53
CA ILE A 72 1.83 -17.04 12.71
C ILE A 72 0.82 -16.35 13.62
N GLU A 73 -0.28 -17.03 13.93
CA GLU A 73 -1.18 -16.60 15.01
C GLU A 73 -0.51 -16.92 16.36
N LEU A 74 -0.42 -15.90 17.23
CA LEU A 74 0.12 -16.02 18.59
C LEU A 74 -0.89 -16.64 19.55
#